data_AF-A0A5J4T9V7-F1
#
_entry.id   AF-A0A5J4T9V7-F1
#
_cell.length_a   1.000
_cell.length_b   1.000
_cell.length_c   1.000
_cell.angle_alpha   90.00
_cell.angle_beta   90.00
_cell.angle_gamma   90.00
#
_symmetry.space_group_name_H-M   'P 1'
#
loop_
_entity.id
_entity.type
_entity.pdbx_description
1 polymer ?
#
loop_
_entity_poly.entity_id
_entity_poly.type
_entity_poly.pdbx_seq_one_letter_code
_entity_poly.pdbx_strand_id
1 'polypeptide(L)'
;GTFLNDSILRAAEIIFENEVVRPDIAGHMGAFGAALLGIERWEALNADKDPSSPEIHSSFLPPNEIDKLTWETQSRRCGKCINNCQLTVHKFSHNTDIEHISGNRCERGLPLEQQSKSKEIFDMVDWHRTRVFSPKLYTPLLPKDAKRGTIGFP
;
A
#
# COMPACT_ATOMS: atom_id res chain seq x y z
N GLY A 1 -2.00 15.59 0.70
CA GLY A 1 -1.76 15.91 2.12
C GLY A 1 -1.01 17.22 2.25
N THR A 2 0.32 17.19 2.18
CA THR A 2 1.21 18.35 2.38
C THR A 2 0.87 19.56 1.49
N PHE A 3 0.50 19.34 0.24
CA PHE A 3 0.10 20.40 -0.69
C PHE A 3 -1.25 21.08 -0.35
N LEU A 4 -2.00 20.60 0.65
CA LEU A 4 -3.14 21.34 1.19
C LEU A 4 -2.71 22.60 1.97
N ASN A 5 -1.43 22.69 2.34
CA ASN A 5 -0.88 23.86 3.01
C ASN A 5 -0.43 24.89 1.96
N ASP A 6 -1.08 26.06 1.94
CA ASP A 6 -0.78 27.14 1.01
C ASP A 6 0.63 27.70 1.17
N SER A 7 1.20 27.66 2.38
CA SER A 7 2.58 28.10 2.61
C SER A 7 3.58 27.20 1.87
N ILE A 8 3.30 25.89 1.82
CA ILE A 8 4.14 24.93 1.12
C ILE A 8 3.97 25.06 -0.38
N LEU A 9 2.74 25.29 -0.86
CA LEU A 9 2.48 25.59 -2.27
C LEU A 9 3.27 26.84 -2.70
N ARG A 10 3.20 27.92 -1.93
CA ARG A 10 3.90 29.18 -2.22
C ARG A 10 5.42 29.00 -2.20
N ALA A 11 5.94 28.24 -1.24
CA ALA A 11 7.36 27.94 -1.19
C ALA A 11 7.82 27.17 -2.45
N ALA A 12 7.02 26.21 -2.92
CA ALA A 12 7.29 25.48 -4.14
C ALA A 12 7.31 26.40 -5.37
N GLU A 13 6.35 27.32 -5.51
CA GLU A 13 6.32 28.30 -6.61
C GLU A 13 7.57 29.18 -6.67
N ILE A 14 8.02 29.66 -5.50
CA ILE A 14 9.22 30.50 -5.41
C ILE A 14 10.46 29.70 -5.83
N ILE A 15 10.59 28.45 -5.37
CA ILE A 15 11.74 27.60 -5.68
C ILE A 15 11.78 27.20 -7.16
N PHE A 16 10.62 26.90 -7.75
CA PHE A 16 10.52 26.51 -9.16
C PHE A 16 10.45 27.69 -10.12
N GLU A 17 10.39 28.92 -9.60
CA GLU A 17 10.19 30.16 -10.37
C GLU A 17 8.99 30.05 -11.32
N ASN A 18 7.93 29.35 -10.90
CA ASN A 18 6.77 29.07 -11.73
C ASN A 18 5.50 28.93 -10.88
N GLU A 19 4.34 29.19 -11.50
CA GLU A 19 3.04 29.01 -10.86
C GLU A 19 2.69 27.52 -10.76
N VAL A 20 2.27 27.08 -9.57
CA VAL A 20 1.92 25.68 -9.32
C VAL A 20 0.42 25.54 -9.28
N VAL A 21 -0.15 24.84 -10.28
CA VAL A 21 -1.57 24.54 -10.31
C VAL A 21 -1.88 23.40 -9.34
N ARG A 22 -2.65 23.72 -8.30
CA ARG A 22 -3.14 22.74 -7.32
C ARG A 22 -4.63 22.47 -7.53
N PRO A 23 -5.04 21.22 -7.80
CA PRO A 23 -6.46 20.86 -7.81
C PRO A 23 -7.12 21.10 -6.45
N ASP A 24 -8.39 21.50 -6.46
CA ASP A 24 -9.23 21.63 -5.26
C ASP A 24 -9.31 20.32 -4.44
N ILE A 25 -9.15 19.19 -5.11
CA ILE A 25 -9.09 17.84 -4.51
C ILE A 25 -7.65 17.32 -4.30
N ALA A 26 -6.63 18.18 -4.16
CA ALA A 26 -5.23 17.79 -3.99
C ALA A 26 -4.99 16.78 -2.84
N GLY A 27 -5.85 16.77 -1.82
CA GLY A 27 -5.84 15.78 -0.73
C GLY A 27 -6.20 14.36 -1.16
N HIS A 28 -7.03 14.22 -2.22
CA HIS A 28 -7.63 12.97 -2.67
C HIS A 28 -7.05 12.46 -4.00
N MET A 29 -6.12 13.17 -4.63
CA MET A 29 -5.57 12.79 -5.95
C MET A 29 -5.04 11.36 -6.01
N GLY A 30 -4.46 10.84 -4.92
CA GLY A 30 -4.00 9.44 -4.87
C GLY A 30 -5.16 8.43 -4.95
N ALA A 31 -6.24 8.68 -4.23
CA ALA A 31 -7.44 7.85 -4.30
C ALA A 31 -8.13 8.00 -5.66
N PHE A 32 -8.17 9.20 -6.21
CA PHE A 32 -8.71 9.48 -7.54
C PHE A 32 -7.93 8.73 -8.63
N GLY A 33 -6.59 8.78 -8.61
CA GLY A 33 -5.75 8.01 -9.53
C GLY A 33 -5.94 6.50 -9.39
N ALA A 34 -6.09 5.99 -8.17
CA ALA A 34 -6.41 4.58 -7.94
C ALA A 34 -7.78 4.18 -8.52
N ALA A 35 -8.77 5.08 -8.44
CA ALA A 35 -10.08 4.85 -9.04
C ALA A 35 -10.00 4.81 -10.57
N LEU A 36 -9.27 5.74 -11.20
CA LEU A 36 -9.03 5.73 -12.65
C LEU A 36 -8.35 4.43 -13.12
N LEU A 37 -7.29 4.01 -12.43
CA LEU A 37 -6.63 2.72 -12.70
C LEU A 37 -7.59 1.53 -12.55
N GLY A 38 -8.55 1.62 -11.61
CA GLY A 38 -9.59 0.62 -11.44
C GLY A 38 -10.53 0.54 -12.65
N ILE A 39 -10.94 1.70 -13.19
CA ILE A 39 -11.76 1.80 -14.39
C ILE A 39 -11.01 1.25 -15.60
N GLU A 40 -9.79 1.71 -15.86
CA GLU A 40 -8.97 1.26 -17.00
C GLU A 40 -8.77 -0.26 -16.99
N ARG A 41 -8.49 -0.84 -15.81
CA ARG A 41 -8.34 -2.29 -15.66
C ARG A 41 -9.65 -3.03 -15.88
N TRP A 42 -10.76 -2.50 -15.39
CA TRP A 42 -12.08 -3.09 -15.61
C TRP A 42 -12.44 -3.07 -17.09
N GLU A 43 -12.21 -1.97 -17.80
CA GLU A 43 -12.43 -1.86 -19.24
C GLU A 43 -11.56 -2.87 -20.02
N ALA A 44 -10.26 -2.94 -19.72
CA ALA A 44 -9.35 -3.89 -20.37
C ALA A 44 -9.78 -5.36 -20.17
N LEU A 45 -10.25 -5.71 -18.97
CA LEU A 45 -10.75 -7.07 -18.67
C LEU A 45 -12.04 -7.43 -19.40
N ASN A 46 -12.86 -6.43 -19.76
CA ASN A 46 -14.10 -6.65 -20.49
C ASN A 46 -13.91 -6.53 -22.03
N ALA A 47 -12.86 -5.87 -22.51
CA ALA A 47 -12.57 -5.72 -23.94
C ALA A 47 -12.24 -7.05 -24.63
N ASP A 48 -11.52 -7.95 -23.95
CA ASP A 48 -11.08 -9.25 -24.48
C ASP A 48 -12.02 -10.41 -24.11
N LYS A 49 -13.22 -10.10 -23.60
CA LYS A 49 -14.17 -11.13 -23.11
C LYS A 49 -15.05 -11.70 -24.21
N ASP A 50 -15.26 -13.01 -24.15
CA ASP A 50 -16.32 -13.69 -24.91
C ASP A 50 -17.69 -13.09 -24.54
N PRO A 51 -18.55 -12.71 -25.51
CA PRO A 51 -19.92 -12.23 -25.28
C PRO A 51 -20.78 -13.13 -24.39
N SER A 52 -20.40 -14.41 -24.27
CA SER A 52 -21.04 -15.42 -23.44
C SER A 52 -20.65 -15.32 -21.95
N SER A 53 -19.58 -14.58 -21.63
CA SER A 53 -19.04 -14.48 -20.28
C SER A 53 -19.83 -13.47 -19.45
N PRO A 54 -20.11 -13.75 -18.15
CA PRO A 54 -20.81 -12.82 -17.29
C PRO A 54 -20.03 -11.52 -17.12
N GLU A 55 -20.71 -10.38 -17.05
CA GLU A 55 -20.11 -9.07 -16.83
C GLU A 55 -19.38 -9.04 -15.47
N ILE A 56 -18.19 -8.43 -15.43
CA ILE A 56 -17.45 -8.28 -14.19
C ILE A 56 -18.05 -7.09 -13.45
N HIS A 57 -18.61 -7.31 -12.27
CA HIS A 57 -19.07 -6.23 -11.41
C HIS A 57 -18.11 -6.04 -10.23
N SER A 58 -18.09 -4.82 -9.71
CA SER A 58 -17.38 -4.52 -8.47
C SER A 58 -18.00 -5.29 -7.30
N SER A 59 -17.17 -5.68 -6.34
CA SER A 59 -17.60 -6.22 -5.04
C SER A 59 -17.90 -5.12 -4.00
N PHE A 60 -17.93 -3.85 -4.40
CA PHE A 60 -18.37 -2.77 -3.52
C PHE A 60 -19.83 -2.97 -3.12
N LEU A 61 -20.11 -2.63 -1.86
CA LEU A 61 -21.46 -2.61 -1.32
C LEU A 61 -22.35 -1.65 -2.11
N PRO A 62 -23.60 -2.03 -2.42
CA PRO A 62 -24.56 -1.11 -3.02
C PRO A 62 -24.95 -0.01 -2.01
N PRO A 63 -25.40 1.17 -2.47
CA PRO A 63 -25.73 2.31 -1.59
C PRO A 63 -26.64 1.97 -0.41
N ASN A 64 -27.70 1.18 -0.66
CA ASN A 64 -28.66 0.78 0.38
C ASN A 64 -28.05 -0.09 1.48
N GLU A 65 -26.97 -0.82 1.18
CA GLU A 65 -26.24 -1.62 2.16
C GLU A 65 -25.14 -0.82 2.86
N ILE A 66 -24.55 0.17 2.18
CA ILE A 66 -23.67 1.16 2.80
C ILE A 66 -24.39 1.89 3.93
N ASP A 67 -25.64 2.32 3.72
CA ASP A 67 -26.45 3.00 4.75
C ASP A 67 -26.75 2.10 5.97
N LYS A 68 -26.73 0.78 5.80
CA LYS A 68 -26.96 -0.21 6.85
C LYS A 68 -25.67 -0.77 7.44
N LEU A 69 -24.52 -0.28 6.99
CA LEU A 69 -23.23 -0.75 7.44
C LEU A 69 -23.03 -0.37 8.90
N THR A 70 -22.91 -1.37 9.75
CA THR A 70 -22.56 -1.21 11.16
C THR A 70 -21.25 -1.92 11.43
N TRP A 71 -20.56 -1.53 12.48
CA TRP A 71 -19.32 -2.17 12.87
C TRP A 71 -19.14 -2.22 14.38
N GLU A 72 -18.51 -3.28 14.84
CA GLU A 72 -18.06 -3.41 16.21
C GLU A 72 -16.57 -3.04 16.28
N THR A 73 -16.21 -2.25 17.29
CA THR A 73 -14.81 -1.87 17.53
C THR A 73 -14.34 -2.50 18.82
N GLN A 74 -13.25 -3.24 18.75
CA GLN A 74 -12.60 -3.87 19.89
C GLN A 74 -11.15 -3.44 19.96
N SER A 75 -10.61 -3.34 21.17
CA SER A 75 -9.20 -3.02 21.36
C SER A 75 -8.47 -4.17 22.03
N ARG A 76 -7.31 -4.57 21.48
CA ARG A 76 -6.51 -5.67 22.02
C ARG A 76 -5.01 -5.39 21.88
N ARG A 77 -4.20 -6.08 22.68
CA ARG A 77 -2.74 -6.07 22.57
C ARG A 77 -2.26 -7.20 21.66
N CYS A 78 -1.36 -6.90 20.72
CA CYS A 78 -0.94 -7.84 19.67
C CYS A 78 -0.16 -9.08 20.21
N GLY A 79 0.79 -8.87 21.11
CA GLY A 79 1.60 -9.95 21.72
C GLY A 79 2.57 -10.70 20.80
N LYS A 80 2.67 -10.38 19.50
CA LYS A 80 3.51 -11.14 18.53
C LYS A 80 4.98 -10.74 18.49
N CYS A 81 5.31 -9.52 18.89
CA CYS A 81 6.67 -9.01 18.98
C CYS A 81 6.81 -8.07 20.19
N ILE A 82 8.05 -7.66 20.50
CA ILE A 82 8.38 -6.84 21.67
C ILE A 82 7.56 -5.53 21.74
N ASN A 83 7.19 -4.95 20.59
CA ASN A 83 6.44 -3.69 20.56
C ASN A 83 5.01 -3.82 21.14
N ASN A 84 4.42 -5.03 21.16
CA ASN A 84 3.10 -5.32 21.72
C ASN A 84 2.04 -4.23 21.42
N CYS A 85 1.85 -3.94 20.12
CA CYS A 85 1.02 -2.82 19.66
C CYS A 85 -0.38 -2.84 20.29
N GLN A 86 -0.92 -1.67 20.65
CA GLN A 86 -2.35 -1.51 20.91
C GLN A 86 -3.05 -1.52 19.55
N LEU A 87 -3.83 -2.56 19.30
CA LEU A 87 -4.58 -2.73 18.07
C LEU A 87 -6.02 -2.27 18.28
N THR A 88 -6.56 -1.61 17.26
CA THR A 88 -7.99 -1.38 17.12
C THR A 88 -8.49 -2.31 16.01
N VAL A 89 -9.46 -3.15 16.35
CA VAL A 89 -10.02 -4.17 15.48
C VAL A 89 -11.46 -3.78 15.17
N HIS A 90 -11.77 -3.62 13.89
CA HIS A 90 -13.11 -3.37 13.39
C HIS A 90 -13.66 -4.62 12.74
N LYS A 91 -14.89 -5.00 13.11
CA LYS A 91 -15.66 -6.07 12.46
C LYS A 91 -16.90 -5.44 11.85
N PHE A 92 -17.02 -5.51 10.53
CA PHE A 92 -18.15 -4.92 9.81
C PHE A 92 -19.29 -5.92 9.70
N SER A 93 -20.53 -5.46 9.79
CA SER A 93 -21.73 -6.30 9.74
C SER A 93 -21.87 -7.09 8.43
N HIS A 94 -21.41 -6.51 7.32
CA HIS A 94 -21.42 -7.16 6.01
C HIS A 94 -20.36 -8.27 5.87
N ASN A 95 -19.31 -8.26 6.70
CA ASN A 95 -18.27 -9.28 6.65
C ASN A 95 -17.63 -9.47 8.04
N THR A 96 -18.33 -10.23 8.88
CA THR A 96 -17.89 -10.50 10.26
C THR A 96 -16.68 -11.43 10.34
N ASP A 97 -16.40 -12.17 9.27
CA ASP A 97 -15.29 -13.13 9.20
C ASP A 97 -13.95 -12.45 8.98
N ILE A 98 -13.95 -11.20 8.49
CA ILE A 98 -12.73 -10.42 8.26
C ILE A 98 -12.57 -9.33 9.34
N GLU A 99 -11.48 -9.42 10.09
CA GLU A 99 -11.04 -8.38 11.00
C GLU A 99 -10.25 -7.29 10.24
N HIS A 100 -10.64 -6.04 10.41
CA HIS A 100 -9.89 -4.88 9.91
C HIS A 100 -9.10 -4.26 11.06
N ILE A 101 -7.77 -4.28 10.95
CA ILE A 101 -6.87 -3.94 12.05
C ILE A 101 -6.14 -2.63 11.76
N SER A 102 -6.13 -1.73 12.73
CA SER A 102 -5.32 -0.52 12.74
C SER A 102 -4.47 -0.43 14.02
N GLY A 103 -3.43 0.40 14.00
CA GLY A 103 -2.48 0.55 15.11
C GLY A 103 -1.35 -0.49 15.13
N ASN A 104 -1.27 -1.36 14.12
CA ASN A 104 -0.16 -2.27 13.94
C ASN A 104 1.09 -1.55 13.39
N ARG A 105 2.29 -1.95 13.86
CA ARG A 105 3.58 -1.50 13.31
C ARG A 105 4.24 -2.51 12.38
N CYS A 106 3.63 -3.68 12.24
CA CYS A 106 4.09 -4.76 11.38
C CYS A 106 2.89 -5.56 10.86
N GLU A 107 3.14 -6.33 9.82
CA GLU A 107 2.22 -7.24 9.14
C GLU A 107 1.84 -8.46 9.99
N ARG A 108 2.69 -8.85 10.95
CA ARG A 108 2.43 -10.01 11.85
C ARG A 108 1.19 -9.84 12.73
N GLY A 109 0.72 -8.61 12.92
CA GLY A 109 -0.49 -8.28 13.68
C GLY A 109 -1.78 -8.38 12.87
N LEU A 110 -1.69 -8.62 11.56
CA LEU A 110 -2.84 -8.74 10.64
C LEU A 110 -3.42 -10.17 10.66
N PRO A 111 -4.67 -10.40 10.26
CA PRO A 111 -5.22 -11.73 10.00
C PRO A 111 -4.40 -12.48 8.94
N LEU A 112 -4.38 -13.81 9.01
CA LEU A 112 -3.53 -14.65 8.14
C LEU A 112 -3.88 -14.49 6.66
N GLU A 113 -5.15 -14.28 6.35
CA GLU A 113 -5.71 -14.05 5.02
C GLU A 113 -5.21 -12.72 4.41
N GLN A 114 -4.83 -11.76 5.26
CA GLN A 114 -4.26 -10.48 4.85
C GLN A 114 -2.72 -10.53 4.79
N GLN A 115 -2.08 -11.51 5.43
CA GLN A 115 -0.64 -11.71 5.34
C GLN A 115 -0.20 -12.40 4.03
N SER A 116 -1.07 -13.22 3.43
CA SER A 116 -0.73 -14.06 2.27
C SER A 116 -0.91 -13.39 0.91
N LYS A 117 -1.74 -12.34 0.81
CA LYS A 117 -2.01 -11.61 -0.44
C LYS A 117 -0.82 -10.81 -0.99
N SER A 118 0.28 -10.70 -0.25
CA SER A 118 1.49 -10.01 -0.70
C SER A 118 2.36 -10.83 -1.66
N LYS A 119 2.12 -12.15 -1.82
CA LYS A 119 3.01 -13.02 -2.59
C LYS A 119 3.03 -12.77 -4.10
N GLU A 120 1.99 -12.16 -4.67
CA GLU A 120 1.93 -11.87 -6.12
C GLU A 120 2.54 -10.51 -6.49
N ILE A 121 2.83 -9.66 -5.50
CA ILE A 121 3.39 -8.33 -5.74
C ILE A 121 4.90 -8.41 -5.55
N PHE A 122 5.64 -7.87 -6.52
CA PHE A 122 7.09 -7.76 -6.44
C PHE A 122 7.49 -6.88 -5.24
N ASP A 123 8.03 -7.50 -4.20
CA ASP A 123 8.58 -6.79 -3.05
C ASP A 123 9.90 -6.14 -3.45
N MET A 124 9.87 -4.83 -3.70
CA MET A 124 11.06 -4.05 -4.07
C MET A 124 12.14 -4.06 -2.97
N VAL A 125 11.74 -4.18 -1.69
CA VAL A 125 12.66 -4.22 -0.56
C VAL A 125 13.35 -5.57 -0.51
N ASP A 126 12.59 -6.66 -0.63
CA ASP A 126 13.17 -8.01 -0.70
C ASP A 126 14.02 -8.20 -1.95
N TRP A 127 13.58 -7.66 -3.09
CA TRP A 127 14.37 -7.65 -4.32
C TRP A 127 15.69 -6.90 -4.15
N HIS A 128 15.65 -5.67 -3.62
CA HIS A 128 16.85 -4.88 -3.38
C HIS A 128 17.79 -5.59 -2.41
N ARG A 129 17.25 -6.11 -1.30
CA ARG A 129 18.00 -6.90 -0.31
C ARG A 129 18.65 -8.11 -0.96
N THR A 130 17.91 -8.88 -1.75
CA THR A 130 18.43 -10.05 -2.44
C THR A 130 19.54 -9.66 -3.41
N ARG A 131 19.37 -8.56 -4.15
CA ARG A 131 20.39 -8.10 -5.11
C ARG A 131 21.69 -7.66 -4.43
N VAL A 132 21.58 -7.00 -3.30
CA VAL A 132 22.73 -6.47 -2.55
C VAL A 132 23.44 -7.56 -1.74
N PHE A 133 22.68 -8.44 -1.08
CA PHE A 133 23.21 -9.36 -0.07
C PHE A 133 23.23 -10.83 -0.49
N SER A 134 22.70 -11.19 -1.67
CA SER A 134 22.80 -12.56 -2.15
C SER A 134 24.23 -12.88 -2.58
N PRO A 135 24.91 -13.86 -1.96
CA PRO A 135 26.26 -14.26 -2.35
C PRO A 135 26.32 -14.82 -3.78
N LYS A 136 25.17 -15.17 -4.38
CA LYS A 136 25.05 -15.58 -5.78
C LYS A 136 25.03 -14.41 -6.77
N LEU A 137 24.60 -13.22 -6.33
CA LEU A 137 24.47 -12.02 -7.19
C LEU A 137 25.62 -11.03 -6.96
N TYR A 138 26.16 -10.98 -5.75
CA TYR A 138 27.29 -10.15 -5.40
C TYR A 138 28.29 -10.97 -4.57
N THR A 139 29.43 -11.28 -5.18
CA THR A 139 30.56 -11.91 -4.49
C THR A 139 31.64 -10.83 -4.29
N PRO A 140 31.97 -10.47 -3.04
CA PRO A 140 33.03 -9.50 -2.76
C PRO A 140 34.37 -9.96 -3.36
N LEU A 141 35.18 -8.99 -3.81
CA LEU A 141 36.55 -9.26 -4.19
C LEU A 141 37.36 -9.77 -2.99
N LEU A 142 38.34 -10.62 -3.27
CA LEU A 142 39.30 -11.05 -2.24
C LEU A 142 40.08 -9.84 -1.73
N PRO A 143 40.52 -9.83 -0.45
CA PRO A 143 41.23 -8.69 0.14
C PRO A 143 42.46 -8.23 -0.67
N LYS A 144 43.15 -9.18 -1.32
CA LYS A 144 44.29 -8.92 -2.21
C LYS A 144 43.94 -8.12 -3.47
N ASP A 145 42.70 -8.25 -3.95
CA ASP A 145 42.20 -7.64 -5.18
C ASP A 145 41.36 -6.37 -4.89
N ALA A 146 40.97 -6.18 -3.62
CA ALA A 146 40.18 -5.05 -3.15
C ALA A 146 41.02 -3.78 -2.91
N LYS A 147 41.50 -3.16 -4.01
CA LYS A 147 42.37 -1.96 -3.98
C LYS A 147 41.83 -0.77 -3.17
N ARG A 148 40.51 -0.68 -2.99
CA ARG A 148 39.84 0.43 -2.27
C ARG A 148 39.47 0.06 -0.83
N GLY A 149 39.89 -1.11 -0.35
CA GLY A 149 39.53 -1.61 0.97
C GLY A 149 38.06 -2.04 1.08
N THR A 150 37.62 -2.28 2.31
CA THR A 150 36.25 -2.69 2.62
C THR A 150 35.37 -1.46 2.83
N ILE A 151 34.32 -1.32 2.02
CA ILE A 151 33.27 -0.32 2.23
C ILE A 151 32.05 -1.04 2.83
N GLY A 152 31.57 -0.56 3.98
CA GLY A 152 30.29 -1.00 4.53
C GLY A 152 29.13 -0.44 3.72
N PHE A 153 28.04 -1.21 3.58
CA PHE A 153 26.81 -0.66 3.04
C PHE A 153 26.21 0.35 4.04
N PRO A 154 25.69 1.51 3.58
CA PRO A 154 24.96 2.44 4.44
C PRO A 154 23.66 1.83 4.98
#